data_AF-A0A6P6A273-F1
#
_entry.id   AF-A0A6P6A273-F1
#
_cell.length_a   1.000
_cell.length_b   1.000
_cell.length_c   1.000
_cell.angle_alpha   90.00
_cell.angle_beta   90.00
_cell.angle_gamma   90.00
#
_symmetry.space_group_name_H-M   'P 1'
#
loop_
_entity.id
_entity.type
_entity.pdbx_description
1 polymer ?
#
loop_
_entity_poly.entity_id
_entity_poly.type
_entity_poly.pdbx_seq_one_letter_code
_entity_poly.pdbx_strand_id
1 'polypeptide(L)'
;MQRLEKHSSNVYAKKKSDAELFAKEIPDTPGELIEYFLDTEAQEIEFKIARLRQRLDEEFFSHLKFEIGQIRFAVSKTEDMEDRLIELEALQKALQEGTEAYDKMQADLIAAKKSLTNILTSKDIKATMVERNELNRSLLTLLDENIANAHMGNQKQAVAFMEKVRAAVLKYLM
;
A
#
# COMPACT_ATOMS: atom_id res chain seq x y z
N MET A 1 40.13 -26.05 -15.67
CA MET A 1 39.59 -25.05 -14.73
C MET A 1 38.65 -24.14 -15.53
N GLN A 2 37.39 -24.56 -15.59
CA GLN A 2 36.26 -23.96 -14.85
C GLN A 2 35.67 -22.73 -15.56
N ARG A 3 34.90 -23.04 -16.61
CA ARG A 3 33.65 -22.36 -16.94
C ARG A 3 32.74 -22.47 -15.71
N LEU A 4 32.66 -21.45 -14.85
CA LEU A 4 31.68 -21.44 -13.73
C LEU A 4 31.43 -20.04 -13.13
N GLU A 5 31.48 -18.97 -13.93
CA GLU A 5 31.11 -17.61 -13.45
C GLU A 5 30.06 -16.92 -14.34
N LYS A 6 29.14 -17.69 -14.93
CA LYS A 6 27.98 -17.13 -15.65
C LYS A 6 26.62 -17.51 -15.05
N HIS A 7 26.58 -18.01 -13.82
CA HIS A 7 25.35 -18.55 -13.22
C HIS A 7 25.10 -18.09 -11.78
N SER A 8 25.31 -16.80 -11.47
CA SER A 8 24.86 -16.30 -10.16
C SER A 8 24.56 -14.80 -10.10
N SER A 9 23.91 -14.25 -11.13
CA SER A 9 23.30 -12.92 -11.04
C SER A 9 22.12 -12.81 -12.01
N ASN A 10 21.08 -13.60 -11.76
CA ASN A 10 19.75 -13.35 -12.33
C ASN A 10 18.66 -13.64 -11.27
N VAL A 11 18.83 -13.09 -10.06
CA VAL A 11 17.86 -13.23 -8.96
C VAL A 11 17.41 -11.87 -8.40
N TYR A 12 17.74 -10.78 -9.08
CA TYR A 12 17.15 -9.47 -8.77
C TYR A 12 16.53 -8.93 -10.05
N ALA A 13 15.23 -9.18 -10.22
CA ALA A 13 14.40 -8.37 -11.09
C ALA A 13 14.70 -6.90 -10.73
N LYS A 14 15.24 -6.16 -11.70
CA LYS A 14 15.65 -4.76 -11.52
C LYS A 14 14.40 -3.98 -11.11
N LYS A 15 14.27 -3.62 -9.82
CA LYS A 15 13.19 -2.75 -9.34
C LYS A 15 13.24 -1.48 -10.20
N LYS A 16 12.16 -1.21 -10.93
CA LYS A 16 12.01 0.05 -11.68
C LYS A 16 12.06 1.20 -10.68
N SER A 17 12.73 2.27 -11.06
CA SER A 17 12.80 3.49 -10.25
C SER A 17 11.43 4.13 -10.14
N ASP A 18 11.17 4.86 -9.05
CA ASP A 18 9.91 5.59 -8.86
C ASP A 18 9.59 6.47 -10.09
N ALA A 19 10.60 7.11 -10.69
CA ALA A 19 10.46 7.92 -11.90
C ALA A 19 9.89 7.14 -13.10
N GLU A 20 10.34 5.91 -13.31
CA GLU A 20 9.83 5.03 -14.38
C GLU A 20 8.39 4.58 -14.09
N LEU A 21 8.03 4.39 -12.81
CA LEU A 21 6.67 4.05 -12.40
C LEU A 21 5.69 5.24 -12.52
N PHE A 22 6.19 6.47 -12.36
CA PHE A 22 5.40 7.70 -12.49
C PHE A 22 5.24 8.17 -13.96
N ALA A 23 6.13 7.75 -14.86
CA ALA A 23 6.18 8.23 -16.25
C ALA A 23 5.01 7.79 -17.13
N LYS A 24 4.31 6.68 -16.84
CA LYS A 24 3.11 6.29 -17.59
C LYS A 24 2.00 7.33 -17.37
N GLU A 25 1.42 7.79 -18.48
CA GLU A 25 0.25 8.68 -18.49
C GLU A 25 -0.91 8.04 -17.72
N ILE A 26 -1.59 8.85 -16.93
CA ILE A 26 -2.76 8.43 -16.16
C ILE A 26 -3.95 8.50 -17.14
N PRO A 27 -4.64 7.38 -17.43
CA PRO A 27 -5.78 7.41 -18.36
C PRO A 27 -6.91 8.30 -17.85
N ASP A 28 -7.93 8.66 -18.62
CA ASP A 28 -9.01 9.54 -18.12
C ASP A 28 -10.34 8.80 -17.91
N THR A 29 -10.56 7.70 -18.62
CA THR A 29 -11.82 6.93 -18.55
C THR A 29 -11.70 5.62 -17.77
N PRO A 30 -12.82 5.05 -17.25
CA PRO A 30 -12.80 3.74 -16.58
C PRO A 30 -12.30 2.60 -17.48
N GLY A 31 -12.68 2.58 -18.76
CA GLY A 31 -12.24 1.55 -19.71
C GLY A 31 -10.73 1.60 -19.97
N GLU A 32 -10.17 2.79 -20.20
CA GLU A 32 -8.71 2.92 -20.34
C GLU A 32 -7.97 2.59 -19.04
N LEU A 33 -8.59 2.84 -17.89
CA LEU A 33 -8.04 2.46 -16.59
C LEU A 33 -8.01 0.93 -16.41
N ILE A 34 -9.01 0.20 -16.93
CA ILE A 34 -8.99 -1.27 -16.97
C ILE A 34 -7.81 -1.77 -17.80
N GLU A 35 -7.65 -1.29 -19.04
CA GLU A 35 -6.52 -1.70 -19.90
C GLU A 35 -5.17 -1.37 -19.25
N TYR A 36 -5.06 -0.19 -18.64
CA TYR A 36 -3.87 0.21 -17.93
C TYR A 36 -3.46 -0.77 -16.83
N PHE A 37 -4.42 -1.31 -16.08
CA PHE A 37 -4.14 -2.28 -15.03
C PHE A 37 -3.93 -3.71 -15.56
N LEU A 38 -4.54 -4.10 -16.68
CA LEU A 38 -4.22 -5.36 -17.35
C LEU A 38 -2.78 -5.36 -17.89
N ASP A 39 -2.32 -4.21 -18.39
CA ASP A 39 -0.93 -3.99 -18.83
C ASP A 39 0.05 -3.72 -17.66
N THR A 40 -0.41 -3.78 -16.42
CA THR A 40 0.42 -3.56 -15.24
C THR A 40 1.01 -4.88 -14.75
N GLU A 41 2.33 -4.92 -14.61
CA GLU A 41 3.02 -6.08 -14.04
C GLU A 41 2.58 -6.30 -12.58
N ALA A 42 2.44 -7.57 -12.18
CA ALA A 42 1.98 -7.93 -10.83
C ALA A 42 2.80 -7.27 -9.70
N GLN A 43 4.11 -7.06 -9.91
CA GLN A 43 4.98 -6.40 -8.93
C GLN A 43 4.74 -4.88 -8.79
N GLU A 44 4.08 -4.25 -9.75
CA GLU A 44 3.77 -2.82 -9.76
C GLU A 44 2.35 -2.53 -9.27
N ILE A 45 1.48 -3.54 -9.20
CA ILE A 45 0.04 -3.35 -9.03
C ILE A 45 -0.30 -2.60 -7.74
N GLU A 46 0.32 -2.95 -6.61
CA GLU A 46 0.09 -2.29 -5.33
C GLU A 46 0.44 -0.80 -5.39
N PHE A 47 1.56 -0.46 -6.04
CA PHE A 47 1.97 0.92 -6.22
C PHE A 47 1.00 1.69 -7.12
N LYS A 48 0.55 1.07 -8.22
CA LYS A 48 -0.43 1.69 -9.12
C LYS A 48 -1.78 1.90 -8.43
N ILE A 49 -2.23 0.94 -7.61
CA ILE A 49 -3.44 1.06 -6.78
C ILE A 49 -3.29 2.25 -5.83
N ALA A 50 -2.18 2.37 -5.10
CA ALA A 50 -1.94 3.48 -4.19
C ALA A 50 -1.97 4.84 -4.93
N ARG A 51 -1.30 4.93 -6.08
CA ARG A 51 -1.25 6.16 -6.90
C ARG A 51 -2.62 6.56 -7.44
N LEU A 52 -3.41 5.59 -7.88
CA LEU A 52 -4.70 5.82 -8.56
C LEU A 52 -5.91 5.58 -7.67
N ARG A 53 -5.72 5.43 -6.36
CA ARG A 53 -6.78 5.06 -5.42
C ARG A 53 -8.04 5.92 -5.54
N GLN A 54 -7.88 7.24 -5.72
CA GLN A 54 -9.00 8.17 -5.85
C GLN A 54 -9.87 7.93 -7.10
N ARG A 55 -9.35 7.20 -8.09
CA ARG A 55 -10.05 6.84 -9.32
C ARG A 55 -10.55 5.40 -9.33
N LEU A 56 -10.11 4.58 -8.37
CA LEU A 56 -10.63 3.24 -8.11
C LEU A 56 -11.85 3.34 -7.19
N ASP A 57 -12.87 4.05 -7.65
CA ASP A 57 -14.08 4.35 -6.91
C ASP A 57 -15.27 3.47 -7.34
N GLU A 58 -16.46 3.76 -6.81
CA GLU A 58 -17.66 2.99 -7.12
C GLU A 58 -18.02 3.06 -8.61
N GLU A 59 -17.76 4.19 -9.29
CA GLU A 59 -18.02 4.34 -10.72
C GLU A 59 -17.13 3.38 -11.52
N PHE A 60 -15.82 3.37 -11.24
CA PHE A 60 -14.88 2.46 -11.87
C PHE A 60 -15.27 0.98 -11.66
N PHE A 61 -15.54 0.57 -10.41
CA PHE A 61 -15.90 -0.82 -10.13
C PHE A 61 -17.25 -1.22 -10.72
N SER A 62 -18.19 -0.28 -10.85
CA SER A 62 -19.47 -0.52 -11.53
C SER A 62 -19.26 -0.72 -13.03
N HIS A 63 -18.38 0.06 -13.66
CA HIS A 63 -18.01 -0.11 -15.06
C HIS A 63 -17.37 -1.49 -15.31
N LEU A 64 -16.38 -1.87 -14.48
CA LEU A 64 -15.72 -3.17 -14.58
C LEU A 64 -16.71 -4.34 -14.40
N LYS A 65 -17.63 -4.25 -13.43
CA LYS A 65 -18.70 -5.24 -13.25
C LYS A 65 -19.62 -5.33 -14.46
N PHE A 66 -19.92 -4.20 -15.09
CA PHE A 66 -20.75 -4.15 -16.28
C PHE A 66 -20.08 -4.82 -17.49
N GLU A 67 -18.79 -4.55 -17.74
CA GLU A 67 -18.02 -5.23 -18.79
C GLU A 67 -17.96 -6.75 -18.59
N ILE A 68 -17.63 -7.19 -17.37
CA ILE A 68 -17.64 -8.60 -16.98
C ILE A 68 -19.04 -9.20 -17.24
N GLY A 69 -20.10 -8.49 -16.86
CA GLY A 69 -21.48 -8.89 -17.08
C GLY A 69 -21.84 -9.08 -18.55
N GLN A 70 -21.45 -8.14 -19.41
CA GLN A 70 -21.70 -8.23 -20.86
C GLN A 70 -21.09 -9.51 -21.46
N ILE A 71 -19.85 -9.81 -21.09
CA ILE A 71 -19.15 -10.99 -21.60
C ILE A 71 -19.76 -12.27 -20.99
N ARG A 72 -20.01 -12.27 -19.66
CA ARG A 72 -20.53 -13.44 -18.95
C ARG A 72 -21.90 -13.89 -19.47
N PHE A 73 -22.76 -12.95 -19.85
CA PHE A 73 -24.13 -13.21 -20.32
C PHE A 73 -24.30 -13.12 -21.84
N ALA A 74 -23.21 -13.02 -22.61
CA ALA A 74 -23.30 -13.07 -24.07
C ALA A 74 -23.88 -14.41 -24.55
N VAL A 75 -24.78 -14.35 -25.53
CA VAL A 75 -25.50 -15.52 -26.10
C VAL A 75 -24.54 -16.50 -26.78
N SER A 76 -23.47 -15.98 -27.37
CA SER A 76 -22.37 -16.75 -27.97
C SER A 76 -21.05 -16.19 -27.47
N LYS A 77 -20.15 -17.06 -27.02
CA LYS A 77 -18.81 -16.70 -26.57
C LYS A 77 -17.77 -17.29 -27.52
N THR A 78 -16.81 -16.48 -27.91
CA THR A 78 -15.58 -16.94 -28.55
C THR A 78 -14.53 -17.25 -27.48
N GLU A 79 -13.47 -17.96 -27.85
CA GLU A 79 -12.33 -18.22 -26.97
C GLU A 79 -11.73 -16.90 -26.44
N ASP A 80 -11.51 -15.91 -27.31
CA ASP A 80 -11.03 -14.57 -26.91
C ASP A 80 -11.92 -13.88 -25.85
N MET A 81 -13.24 -14.09 -25.91
CA MET A 81 -14.17 -13.55 -24.91
C MET A 81 -14.03 -14.26 -23.57
N GLU A 82 -13.79 -15.57 -23.58
CA GLU A 82 -13.59 -16.35 -22.35
C GLU A 82 -12.26 -16.00 -21.69
N ASP A 83 -11.18 -15.84 -22.47
CA ASP A 83 -9.88 -15.40 -21.97
C ASP A 83 -9.97 -14.00 -21.35
N ARG A 84 -10.61 -13.06 -22.06
CA ARG A 84 -10.80 -11.70 -21.53
C ARG A 84 -11.65 -11.69 -20.26
N LEU A 85 -12.66 -12.56 -20.15
CA LEU A 85 -13.46 -12.69 -18.93
C LEU A 85 -12.61 -13.09 -17.73
N ILE A 86 -11.69 -14.06 -17.92
CA ILE A 86 -10.79 -14.53 -16.87
C ILE A 86 -9.86 -13.38 -16.41
N GLU A 87 -9.29 -12.64 -17.36
CA GLU A 87 -8.43 -11.48 -17.06
C GLU A 87 -9.17 -10.41 -16.26
N LEU A 88 -10.39 -10.04 -16.67
CA LEU A 88 -11.18 -9.02 -16.00
C LEU A 88 -11.63 -9.45 -14.60
N GLU A 89 -11.99 -10.71 -14.40
CA GLU A 89 -12.36 -11.25 -13.08
C GLU A 89 -11.14 -11.29 -12.14
N ALA A 90 -9.98 -11.71 -12.64
CA ALA A 90 -8.73 -11.68 -11.88
C ALA A 90 -8.34 -10.25 -11.51
N LEU A 91 -8.45 -9.31 -12.46
CA LEU A 91 -8.18 -7.90 -12.21
C LEU A 91 -9.13 -7.32 -11.17
N GLN A 92 -10.44 -7.55 -11.32
CA GLN A 92 -11.45 -7.08 -10.37
C GLN A 92 -11.08 -7.49 -8.95
N LYS A 93 -10.77 -8.77 -8.75
CA LYS A 93 -10.40 -9.29 -7.45
C LYS A 93 -9.14 -8.62 -6.91
N ALA A 94 -8.08 -8.53 -7.72
CA ALA A 94 -6.81 -7.92 -7.31
C ALA A 94 -6.97 -6.44 -6.92
N LEU A 95 -7.73 -5.66 -7.70
CA LEU A 95 -7.99 -4.25 -7.40
C LEU A 95 -8.85 -4.08 -6.15
N GLN A 96 -9.84 -4.95 -5.95
CA GLN A 96 -10.71 -4.87 -4.78
C GLN A 96 -9.96 -5.21 -3.49
N GLU A 97 -9.19 -6.31 -3.48
CA GLU A 97 -8.33 -6.66 -2.34
C GLU A 97 -7.25 -5.59 -2.08
N GLY A 98 -6.62 -5.08 -3.14
CA GLY A 98 -5.56 -4.08 -3.01
C GLY A 98 -6.07 -2.72 -2.52
N THR A 99 -7.26 -2.29 -2.96
CA THR A 99 -7.87 -1.03 -2.47
C THR A 99 -8.32 -1.15 -1.02
N GLU A 100 -8.93 -2.27 -0.63
CA GLU A 100 -9.28 -2.54 0.78
C GLU A 100 -8.04 -2.56 1.69
N ALA A 101 -6.97 -3.22 1.26
CA ALA A 101 -5.72 -3.27 2.00
C ALA A 101 -5.09 -1.86 2.13
N TYR A 102 -5.07 -1.09 1.04
CA TYR A 102 -4.58 0.28 1.04
C TYR A 102 -5.38 1.18 1.99
N ASP A 103 -6.71 1.14 1.92
CA ASP A 103 -7.58 1.96 2.75
C ASP A 103 -7.42 1.64 4.24
N LYS A 104 -7.32 0.34 4.57
CA LYS A 104 -7.06 -0.10 5.92
C LYS A 104 -5.70 0.40 6.41
N MET A 105 -4.65 0.25 5.60
CA MET A 105 -3.31 0.77 5.93
C MET A 105 -3.35 2.30 6.15
N GLN A 106 -4.07 3.03 5.30
CA GLN A 106 -4.22 4.48 5.42
C GLN A 106 -4.96 4.87 6.71
N ALA A 107 -6.05 4.18 7.04
CA ALA A 107 -6.79 4.40 8.27
C ALA A 107 -5.93 4.12 9.51
N ASP A 108 -5.19 3.00 9.50
CA ASP A 108 -4.27 2.62 10.58
C ASP A 108 -3.15 3.66 10.75
N LEU A 109 -2.60 4.20 9.65
CA LEU A 109 -1.59 5.26 9.67
C LEU A 109 -2.15 6.56 10.27
N ILE A 110 -3.35 6.98 9.86
CA ILE A 110 -4.01 8.18 10.38
C ILE A 110 -4.26 8.04 11.88
N ALA A 111 -4.78 6.88 12.31
CA ALA A 111 -4.99 6.56 13.70
C ALA A 111 -3.67 6.61 14.49
N ALA A 112 -2.63 5.92 14.00
CA ALA A 112 -1.31 5.90 14.62
C ALA A 112 -0.71 7.30 14.76
N LYS A 113 -0.81 8.16 13.74
CA LYS A 113 -0.35 9.55 13.79
C LYS A 113 -1.08 10.36 14.86
N LYS A 114 -2.40 10.19 14.99
CA LYS A 114 -3.21 10.85 16.02
C LYS A 114 -2.82 10.36 17.41
N SER A 115 -2.66 9.06 17.61
CA SER A 115 -2.27 8.46 18.89
C SER A 115 -0.86 8.92 19.29
N LEU A 116 0.09 8.94 18.36
CA LEU A 116 1.46 9.41 18.60
C LEU A 116 1.48 10.89 19.00
N THR A 117 0.74 11.75 18.29
CA THR A 117 0.62 13.17 18.64
C THR A 117 0.12 13.33 20.07
N ASN A 118 -0.96 12.63 20.43
CA ASN A 118 -1.52 12.71 21.78
C ASN A 118 -0.53 12.25 22.84
N ILE A 119 0.16 11.12 22.61
CA ILE A 119 1.19 10.59 23.53
C ILE A 119 2.31 11.62 23.74
N LEU A 120 2.86 12.19 22.67
CA LEU A 120 3.98 13.12 22.76
C LEU A 120 3.59 14.46 23.41
N THR A 121 2.32 14.87 23.33
CA THR A 121 1.81 16.10 23.95
C THR A 121 1.19 15.91 25.34
N SER A 122 1.02 14.67 25.80
CA SER A 122 0.30 14.39 27.04
C SER A 122 1.14 14.71 28.27
N LYS A 123 0.45 15.21 29.32
CA LYS A 123 1.03 15.35 30.66
C LYS A 123 1.19 14.00 31.38
N ASP A 124 0.31 13.04 31.08
CA ASP A 124 0.37 11.67 31.61
C ASP A 124 0.36 10.65 30.47
N ILE A 125 1.58 10.33 30.02
CA ILE A 125 1.85 9.40 28.92
C ILE A 125 1.31 8.00 29.24
N LYS A 126 1.45 7.54 30.50
CA LYS A 126 1.06 6.18 30.87
C LYS A 126 -0.45 6.00 30.83
N ALA A 127 -1.20 6.93 31.42
CA ALA A 127 -2.65 6.90 31.35
C ALA A 127 -3.13 6.97 29.89
N THR A 128 -2.54 7.87 29.10
CA THR A 128 -2.87 8.05 27.67
C THR A 128 -2.65 6.79 26.86
N MET A 129 -1.60 6.02 27.15
CA MET A 129 -1.29 4.77 26.45
C MET A 129 -2.21 3.61 26.85
N VAL A 130 -2.67 3.55 28.11
CA VAL A 130 -3.53 2.47 28.63
C VAL A 130 -4.98 2.64 28.19
N GLU A 131 -5.49 3.87 28.17
CA GLU A 131 -6.87 4.16 27.75
C GLU A 131 -7.11 3.92 26.26
N ARG A 132 -6.03 3.87 25.47
CA ARG A 132 -6.07 3.75 24.03
C ARG A 132 -5.55 2.38 23.66
N ASN A 133 -6.47 1.46 23.36
CA ASN A 133 -6.19 0.20 22.65
C ASN A 133 -5.70 0.45 21.19
N GLU A 134 -4.97 1.55 20.96
CA GLU A 134 -4.51 2.10 19.70
C GLU A 134 -2.99 1.89 19.52
N LEU A 135 -2.33 1.20 20.46
CA LEU A 135 -0.95 0.78 20.27
C LEU A 135 -0.92 -0.30 19.19
N ASN A 136 -0.28 0.01 18.07
CA ASN A 136 -0.13 -0.89 16.94
C ASN A 136 1.27 -0.77 16.34
N ARG A 137 1.59 -1.67 15.40
CA ARG A 137 2.91 -1.69 14.74
C ARG A 137 3.18 -0.40 13.95
N SER A 138 2.15 0.18 13.31
CA SER A 138 2.27 1.43 12.56
C SER A 138 2.70 2.60 13.45
N LEU A 139 2.23 2.65 14.70
CA LEU A 139 2.66 3.65 15.69
C LEU A 139 4.13 3.50 16.08
N LEU A 140 4.62 2.27 16.24
CA LEU A 140 6.05 2.02 16.48
C LEU A 140 6.91 2.48 15.29
N THR A 141 6.51 2.13 14.06
CA THR A 141 7.24 2.54 12.85
C THR A 141 7.32 4.07 12.74
N LEU A 142 6.20 4.78 12.94
CA LEU A 142 6.18 6.25 12.92
C LEU A 142 7.03 6.87 14.03
N LEU A 143 7.06 6.26 15.21
CA LEU A 143 7.92 6.72 16.31
C LEU A 143 9.41 6.51 15.98
N ASP A 144 9.77 5.41 15.34
CA ASP A 144 11.15 5.11 14.92
C ASP A 144 11.63 6.08 13.84
N GLU A 145 10.78 6.39 12.85
CA GLU A 145 11.05 7.42 11.84
C GLU A 145 11.26 8.81 12.47
N ASN A 146 10.39 9.19 13.43
CA ASN A 146 10.53 10.47 14.13
C ASN A 146 11.81 10.55 14.97
N ILE A 147 12.21 9.47 15.62
CA ILE A 147 13.47 9.38 16.35
C ILE A 147 14.65 9.56 15.38
N ALA A 148 14.66 8.84 14.25
CA ALA A 148 15.70 8.97 13.23
C ALA A 148 15.81 10.41 12.69
N ASN A 149 14.68 11.05 12.37
CA ASN A 149 14.64 12.45 11.94
C ASN A 149 15.16 13.41 13.02
N ALA A 150 14.81 13.19 14.29
CA ALA A 150 15.30 13.99 15.41
C ALA A 150 16.81 13.82 15.63
N HIS A 151 17.36 12.62 15.40
CA HIS A 151 18.81 12.41 15.37
C HIS A 151 19.48 13.21 14.26
N MET A 152 18.96 13.15 13.03
CA MET A 152 19.49 13.93 11.90
C MET A 152 19.43 15.43 12.18
N GLY A 153 18.39 15.90 12.86
CA GLY A 153 18.22 17.28 13.30
C GLY A 153 18.98 17.66 14.58
N ASN A 154 19.81 16.78 15.14
CA ASN A 154 20.53 16.99 16.41
C ASN A 154 19.66 17.37 17.63
N GLN A 155 18.38 16.97 17.64
CA GLN A 155 17.41 17.30 18.70
C GLN A 155 17.53 16.34 19.90
N LYS A 156 18.66 16.40 20.61
CA LYS A 156 19.04 15.42 21.67
C LYS A 156 17.97 15.20 22.76
N GLN A 157 17.27 16.26 23.18
CA GLN A 157 16.22 16.14 24.20
C GLN A 157 14.97 15.43 23.66
N ALA A 158 14.58 15.72 22.41
CA ALA A 158 13.45 15.08 21.76
C ALA A 158 13.72 13.59 21.51
N VAL A 159 14.94 13.25 21.08
CA VAL A 159 15.40 11.85 20.94
C VAL A 159 15.25 11.09 22.26
N ALA A 160 15.86 11.58 23.34
CA ALA A 160 15.83 10.90 24.64
C ALA A 160 14.40 10.71 25.18
N PHE A 161 13.52 11.70 24.95
CA PHE A 161 12.11 11.59 25.30
C PHE A 161 11.39 10.53 24.45
N MET A 162 11.54 10.56 23.13
CA MET A 162 10.88 9.62 22.22
C MET A 162 11.38 8.18 22.38
N GLU A 163 12.67 7.95 22.65
CA GLU A 163 13.20 6.62 22.97
C GLU A 163 12.58 6.04 24.25
N LYS A 164 12.35 6.88 25.27
CA LYS A 164 11.66 6.47 26.50
C LYS A 164 10.20 6.09 26.23
N VAL A 165 9.51 6.86 25.39
CA VAL A 165 8.14 6.55 24.94
C VAL A 165 8.14 5.23 24.15
N ARG A 166 9.08 5.03 23.24
CA ARG A 166 9.23 3.80 22.45
C ARG A 166 9.40 2.57 23.33
N ALA A 167 10.28 2.65 24.32
CA ALA A 167 10.50 1.57 25.29
C ALA A 167 9.25 1.26 26.10
N ALA A 168 8.42 2.26 26.42
CA ALA A 168 7.13 2.04 27.06
C ALA A 168 6.14 1.36 26.11
N VAL A 169 6.00 1.83 24.86
CA VAL A 169 5.07 1.25 23.87
C VAL A 169 5.37 -0.22 23.62
N LEU A 170 6.65 -0.59 23.48
CA LEU A 170 7.07 -1.97 23.29
C LEU A 170 6.61 -2.89 24.43
N LYS A 171 6.60 -2.41 25.68
CA LYS A 171 6.15 -3.20 26.83
C LYS A 171 4.66 -3.49 26.84
N TYR A 172 3.85 -2.70 26.14
CA TYR A 172 2.40 -2.93 26.04
C TYR A 172 2.01 -3.75 24.81
N LEU A 173 2.92 -3.94 23.85
CA LEU A 173 2.71 -4.72 22.63
C LEU A 173 3.23 -6.17 22.72
N MET A 174 4.05 -6.48 23.73
CA MET A 174 4.55 -7.81 24.06
C MET A 174 3.75 -8.41 25.21
#